data_AF-A0A6J2WEY7-F1
#
_entry.id   AF-A0A6J2WEY7-F1
#
_cell.length_a   1.000
_cell.length_b   1.000
_cell.length_c   1.000
_cell.angle_alpha   90.00
_cell.angle_beta   90.00
_cell.angle_gamma   90.00
#
_symmetry.space_group_name_H-M   'P 1'
#
loop_
_entity.id
_entity.type
_entity.pdbx_description
1 polymer ?
#
loop_
_entity_poly.entity_id
_entity_poly.type
_entity_poly.pdbx_seq_one_letter_code
_entity_poly.pdbx_strand_id
1 'polypeptide(L)'
;MDHPSTSIITQVSRDEEANAPLREKGPPTHAASSSKKPRSRGIFNSLFCCLCHDEADQVPVNNNAPLLVEENGTVSKQVPAKPLLPQIKSKDVGKICVVIDLDETLVHSSFKPVNNADFIIPVEIDGTVHQVYVLKRPHVDEFLKRMGELFECVLFTASLAKYADPVSDLLDKWGAFRCRLFRESCVFHRGNYVKDLSRLGRDLNKVIIIDNSPASYIFHPDNAVPVASWFDDMSDTELLDLIPFFERLSKVDDVYAVLKQHRTAS
;
A
#
# COMPACT_ATOMS: atom_id res chain seq x y z
N MET A 1 12.58 -17.67 -9.79
CA MET A 1 11.65 -18.10 -8.73
C MET A 1 11.28 -16.84 -8.01
N ASP A 2 10.17 -16.25 -8.44
CA ASP A 2 9.79 -14.89 -8.05
C ASP A 2 8.99 -14.98 -6.75
N HIS A 3 9.58 -14.47 -5.67
CA HIS A 3 8.81 -14.14 -4.49
C HIS A 3 8.01 -12.86 -4.80
N PRO A 4 6.70 -12.79 -4.51
CA PRO A 4 5.98 -11.53 -4.54
C PRO A 4 6.61 -10.63 -3.48
N SER A 5 7.48 -9.73 -3.93
CA SER A 5 8.26 -8.84 -3.08
C SER A 5 7.37 -7.68 -2.66
N THR A 6 6.64 -7.90 -1.57
CA THR A 6 5.87 -6.87 -0.89
C THR A 6 6.83 -6.06 -0.01
N SER A 7 6.79 -4.74 -0.08
CA SER A 7 7.67 -3.83 0.66
C SER A 7 7.80 -4.22 2.13
N ILE A 8 8.97 -4.12 2.72
CA ILE A 8 9.32 -4.72 4.02
C ILE A 8 8.34 -4.35 5.16
N ILE A 9 7.76 -3.16 5.13
CA ILE A 9 6.84 -2.68 6.18
C ILE A 9 5.39 -3.14 5.94
N THR A 10 5.08 -3.64 4.75
CA THR A 10 3.83 -4.37 4.46
C THR A 10 3.80 -5.77 5.07
N GLN A 11 4.97 -6.39 5.25
CA GLN A 11 5.07 -7.73 5.83
C GLN A 11 4.91 -7.74 7.35
N VAL A 12 5.45 -6.73 8.04
CA VAL A 12 5.42 -6.64 9.51
C VAL A 12 3.99 -6.72 10.08
N SER A 13 2.99 -6.16 9.41
CA SER A 13 1.60 -6.24 9.88
C SER A 13 0.81 -7.46 9.41
N ARG A 14 1.29 -8.18 8.39
CA ARG A 14 0.63 -9.43 7.97
C ARG A 14 0.77 -10.50 9.05
N ASP A 15 1.89 -10.48 9.76
CA ASP A 15 2.13 -11.31 10.93
C ASP A 15 1.34 -10.84 12.17
N GLU A 16 0.94 -9.55 12.23
CA GLU A 16 0.08 -8.99 13.30
C GLU A 16 -1.37 -9.51 13.19
N GLU A 17 -1.95 -9.58 11.98
CA GLU A 17 -3.33 -10.09 11.79
C GLU A 17 -3.45 -11.60 12.02
N ALA A 18 -2.38 -12.36 11.78
CA ALA A 18 -2.37 -13.82 11.95
C ALA A 18 -2.25 -14.28 13.41
N ASN A 19 -1.88 -13.40 14.35
CA ASN A 19 -1.52 -13.78 15.74
C ASN A 19 -2.41 -13.17 16.85
N ALA A 20 -3.63 -12.71 16.54
CA ALA A 20 -4.55 -12.25 17.58
C ALA A 20 -5.05 -13.41 18.49
N PRO A 21 -4.88 -13.36 19.83
CA PRO A 21 -5.33 -14.45 20.71
C PRO A 21 -6.85 -14.43 20.92
N LEU A 22 -7.48 -15.60 20.77
CA LEU A 22 -8.87 -15.85 21.19
C LEU A 22 -9.02 -15.66 22.71
N ARG A 23 -9.93 -14.76 23.11
CA ARG A 23 -10.36 -14.56 24.50
C ARG A 23 -11.33 -15.66 24.92
N GLU A 24 -10.99 -16.45 25.94
CA GLU A 24 -11.95 -17.25 26.72
C GLU A 24 -12.18 -16.64 28.11
N LYS A 25 -13.44 -16.68 28.57
CA LYS A 25 -13.91 -16.28 29.90
C LYS A 25 -14.22 -17.54 30.74
N GLY A 26 -13.73 -17.59 31.98
CA GLY A 26 -14.39 -18.31 33.09
C GLY A 26 -13.44 -19.00 34.10
N PRO A 27 -13.73 -19.03 35.43
CA PRO A 27 -12.70 -19.09 36.48
C PRO A 27 -12.82 -20.34 37.42
N PRO A 28 -12.29 -20.37 38.66
CA PRO A 28 -11.02 -21.02 39.02
C PRO A 28 -11.16 -22.19 40.03
N THR A 29 -10.18 -23.09 40.12
CA THR A 29 -9.96 -23.95 41.32
C THR A 29 -8.49 -24.37 41.50
N HIS A 30 -8.19 -24.80 42.72
CA HIS A 30 -6.91 -24.77 43.45
C HIS A 30 -5.82 -25.80 43.10
N ALA A 31 -4.60 -25.45 43.57
CA ALA A 31 -3.60 -26.30 44.26
C ALA A 31 -2.38 -26.84 43.49
N ALA A 32 -1.24 -26.20 43.82
CA ALA A 32 0.02 -26.76 44.32
C ALA A 32 0.86 -27.77 43.50
N SER A 33 2.17 -27.45 43.50
CA SER A 33 3.31 -28.35 43.70
C SER A 33 4.28 -28.55 42.52
N SER A 34 5.55 -28.59 42.91
CA SER A 34 6.77 -28.34 42.16
C SER A 34 7.46 -29.59 41.61
N SER A 35 8.31 -29.35 40.60
CA SER A 35 9.63 -29.99 40.32
C SER A 35 9.69 -31.27 39.47
N LYS A 36 10.31 -31.17 38.27
CA LYS A 36 11.67 -31.67 37.91
C LYS A 36 11.88 -31.74 36.37
N LYS A 37 13.09 -31.34 35.93
CA LYS A 37 13.64 -31.41 34.55
C LYS A 37 14.01 -32.88 34.14
N PRO A 38 14.75 -33.13 33.04
CA PRO A 38 14.35 -33.17 31.62
C PRO A 38 14.74 -34.53 30.96
N ARG A 39 14.26 -34.86 29.75
CA ARG A 39 15.02 -35.74 28.84
C ARG A 39 14.59 -35.68 27.38
N SER A 40 15.59 -35.95 26.55
CA SER A 40 15.76 -35.72 25.11
C SER A 40 15.00 -36.63 24.13
N ARG A 41 15.03 -36.20 22.85
CA ARG A 41 15.26 -36.92 21.57
C ARG A 41 14.06 -37.20 20.63
N GLY A 42 14.35 -36.99 19.33
CA GLY A 42 13.59 -37.32 18.10
C GLY A 42 13.27 -36.03 17.33
N ILE A 43 13.85 -35.65 16.17
CA ILE A 43 14.05 -36.30 14.86
C ILE A 43 12.75 -36.92 14.33
N PHE A 44 12.14 -36.31 13.30
CA PHE A 44 11.72 -36.98 12.06
C PHE A 44 11.29 -35.97 10.97
N ASN A 45 11.83 -36.19 9.76
CA ASN A 45 11.33 -35.72 8.47
C ASN A 45 9.91 -36.26 8.20
N SER A 46 9.12 -35.55 7.38
CA SER A 46 8.38 -36.22 6.30
C SER A 46 8.04 -35.26 5.16
N LEU A 47 8.59 -35.60 4.00
CA LEU A 47 8.11 -35.30 2.65
C LEU A 47 6.92 -36.22 2.29
N PHE A 48 6.40 -36.02 1.07
CA PHE A 48 5.31 -36.69 0.32
C PHE A 48 3.93 -36.00 0.46
N CYS A 49 3.38 -35.35 -0.57
CA CYS A 49 2.98 -35.76 -1.95
C CYS A 49 1.73 -36.64 -2.00
N CYS A 50 0.66 -35.98 -2.46
CA CYS A 50 -0.21 -36.37 -3.58
C CYS A 50 -1.61 -36.95 -3.29
N LEU A 51 -2.55 -36.34 -4.03
CA LEU A 51 -3.85 -36.80 -4.52
C LEU A 51 -5.13 -36.48 -3.73
N CYS A 52 -6.10 -36.06 -4.54
CA CYS A 52 -7.38 -35.44 -4.25
C CYS A 52 -8.40 -36.40 -3.63
N HIS A 53 -9.22 -35.90 -2.72
CA HIS A 53 -10.60 -36.32 -2.58
C HIS A 53 -11.49 -35.10 -2.31
N ASP A 54 -12.46 -34.92 -3.20
CA ASP A 54 -13.66 -34.11 -3.00
C ASP A 54 -14.45 -34.69 -1.82
N GLU A 55 -14.87 -33.84 -0.89
CA GLU A 55 -16.28 -33.81 -0.47
C GLU A 55 -16.57 -32.49 0.26
N ALA A 56 -17.72 -31.91 -0.10
CA ALA A 56 -18.21 -30.64 0.38
C ALA A 56 -18.79 -30.76 1.79
N ASP A 57 -18.57 -29.75 2.63
CA ASP A 57 -19.53 -29.37 3.68
C ASP A 57 -19.37 -27.90 4.06
N GLN A 58 -20.49 -27.17 4.00
CA GLN A 58 -20.62 -25.74 4.34
C GLN A 58 -21.23 -25.58 5.74
N VAL A 59 -20.59 -24.82 6.64
CA VAL A 59 -21.18 -24.27 7.89
C VAL A 59 -20.51 -22.91 8.20
N PRO A 60 -21.23 -21.90 8.74
CA PRO A 60 -21.17 -20.52 8.26
C PRO A 60 -20.23 -19.58 9.02
N VAL A 61 -19.79 -18.54 8.32
CA VAL A 61 -18.97 -17.43 8.83
C VAL A 61 -19.87 -16.44 9.58
N ASN A 62 -19.55 -16.22 10.86
CA ASN A 62 -20.23 -15.30 11.76
C ASN A 62 -19.65 -13.88 11.59
N ASN A 63 -20.25 -13.07 10.72
CA ASN A 63 -19.89 -11.66 10.54
C ASN A 63 -20.67 -10.78 11.52
N ASN A 64 -20.08 -10.45 12.65
CA ASN A 64 -20.60 -9.39 13.53
C ASN A 64 -20.01 -8.02 13.10
N ALA A 65 -20.66 -7.39 12.14
CA ALA A 65 -20.76 -5.93 12.06
C ALA A 65 -22.25 -5.57 12.15
N PRO A 66 -22.65 -4.51 12.87
CA PRO A 66 -24.06 -4.26 13.15
C PRO A 66 -24.79 -3.86 11.86
N LEU A 67 -25.57 -4.79 11.32
CA LEU A 67 -26.64 -4.50 10.38
C LEU A 67 -27.74 -3.76 11.15
N LEU A 68 -27.84 -2.45 10.92
CA LEU A 68 -29.04 -1.71 11.28
C LEU A 68 -30.15 -2.17 10.31
N VAL A 69 -30.96 -3.11 10.77
CA VAL A 69 -32.24 -3.46 10.14
C VAL A 69 -33.27 -2.49 10.70
N GLU A 70 -33.65 -1.49 9.92
CA GLU A 70 -34.93 -0.79 10.13
C GLU A 70 -35.98 -1.43 9.21
N GLU A 71 -36.89 -2.17 9.84
CA GLU A 71 -38.10 -2.69 9.22
C GLU A 71 -39.07 -1.53 8.99
N ASN A 72 -38.97 -0.89 7.81
CA ASN A 72 -40.07 -0.32 7.03
C ASN A 72 -39.53 0.48 5.84
N GLY A 73 -39.64 -0.09 4.63
CA GLY A 73 -40.01 0.59 3.38
C GLY A 73 -39.30 1.88 2.92
N THR A 74 -38.15 2.24 3.47
CA THR A 74 -37.46 3.48 3.10
C THR A 74 -36.07 3.13 2.61
N VAL A 75 -35.76 3.48 1.36
CA VAL A 75 -34.42 3.34 0.78
C VAL A 75 -33.43 4.01 1.73
N SER A 76 -32.62 3.20 2.42
CA SER A 76 -31.53 3.72 3.24
C SER A 76 -30.64 4.53 2.32
N LYS A 77 -30.71 5.86 2.44
CA LYS A 77 -29.72 6.74 1.82
C LYS A 77 -28.40 6.35 2.46
N GLN A 78 -27.63 5.51 1.77
CA GLN A 78 -26.22 5.29 2.10
C GLN A 78 -25.60 6.68 2.19
N VAL A 79 -25.28 7.12 3.40
CA VAL A 79 -24.58 8.38 3.61
C VAL A 79 -23.26 8.19 2.87
N PRO A 80 -22.96 9.01 1.84
CA PRO A 80 -21.73 8.86 1.09
C PRO A 80 -20.56 8.93 2.07
N ALA A 81 -19.71 7.91 2.07
CA ALA A 81 -18.51 7.90 2.89
C ALA A 81 -17.71 9.19 2.61
N LYS A 82 -17.21 9.82 3.67
CA LYS A 82 -16.40 11.04 3.54
C LYS A 82 -15.21 10.76 2.59
N PRO A 83 -14.95 11.62 1.59
CA PRO A 83 -13.80 11.47 0.72
C PRO A 83 -12.47 11.45 1.49
N LEU A 84 -11.49 10.71 0.96
CA LEU A 84 -10.15 10.59 1.53
C LEU A 84 -9.38 11.92 1.46
N LEU A 85 -9.56 12.69 0.38
CA LEU A 85 -8.91 13.99 0.24
C LEU A 85 -9.81 15.12 0.74
N PRO A 86 -9.22 16.18 1.32
CA PRO A 86 -9.95 17.41 1.59
C PRO A 86 -10.33 18.14 0.29
N GLN A 87 -11.05 19.25 0.46
CA GLN A 87 -11.34 20.18 -0.63
C GLN A 87 -10.04 20.66 -1.30
N ILE A 88 -10.12 20.83 -2.62
CA ILE A 88 -8.98 21.25 -3.44
C ILE A 88 -8.51 22.65 -3.01
N LYS A 89 -7.19 22.82 -2.87
CA LYS A 89 -6.59 24.11 -2.56
C LYS A 89 -6.62 25.00 -3.81
N SER A 90 -6.77 26.32 -3.63
CA SER A 90 -6.86 27.29 -4.73
C SER A 90 -5.74 27.15 -5.78
N LYS A 91 -4.50 26.87 -5.34
CA LYS A 91 -3.33 26.70 -6.22
C LYS A 91 -3.35 25.43 -7.09
N ASP A 92 -4.20 24.47 -6.75
CA ASP A 92 -4.30 23.16 -7.42
C ASP A 92 -5.62 23.02 -8.22
N VAL A 93 -6.48 24.05 -8.23
CA VAL A 93 -7.71 24.07 -9.04
C VAL A 93 -7.39 23.90 -10.52
N GLY A 94 -8.10 22.98 -11.18
CA GLY A 94 -7.94 22.67 -12.60
C GLY A 94 -6.80 21.69 -12.90
N LYS A 95 -5.94 21.37 -11.91
CA LYS A 95 -4.90 20.34 -12.08
C LYS A 95 -5.51 18.94 -12.03
N ILE A 96 -4.87 18.01 -12.74
CA ILE A 96 -5.11 16.58 -12.57
C ILE A 96 -4.54 16.15 -11.20
N CYS A 97 -5.24 15.26 -10.52
CA CYS A 97 -4.76 14.60 -9.31
C CYS A 97 -3.92 13.39 -9.70
N VAL A 98 -2.70 13.30 -9.18
CA VAL A 98 -1.82 12.14 -9.42
C VAL A 98 -1.52 11.48 -8.09
N VAL A 99 -1.96 10.24 -7.97
CA VAL A 99 -1.62 9.33 -6.88
C VAL A 99 -0.28 8.69 -7.20
N ILE A 100 0.68 8.81 -6.28
CA ILE A 100 2.04 8.29 -6.47
C ILE A 100 2.34 7.34 -5.31
N ASP A 101 2.75 6.12 -5.63
CA ASP A 101 3.22 5.15 -4.65
C ASP A 101 4.63 5.49 -4.12
N LEU A 102 5.03 4.87 -3.01
CA LEU A 102 6.33 5.12 -2.37
C LEU A 102 7.34 4.01 -2.66
N ASP A 103 7.09 2.84 -2.07
CA ASP A 103 8.02 1.73 -2.02
C ASP A 103 8.07 1.02 -3.39
N GLU A 104 9.26 0.68 -3.85
CA GLU A 104 9.54 0.13 -5.19
C GLU A 104 9.13 1.04 -6.37
N THR A 105 8.58 2.24 -6.10
CA THR A 105 8.23 3.25 -7.10
C THR A 105 9.18 4.45 -7.04
N LEU A 106 9.32 5.09 -5.87
CA LEU A 106 10.19 6.26 -5.66
C LEU A 106 11.46 5.92 -4.85
N VAL A 107 11.36 4.93 -3.98
CA VAL A 107 12.43 4.48 -3.09
C VAL A 107 12.38 2.97 -2.92
N HIS A 108 13.46 2.38 -2.43
CA HIS A 108 13.48 1.02 -1.93
C HIS A 108 14.04 1.00 -0.50
N SER A 109 13.45 0.17 0.36
CA SER A 109 13.77 0.14 1.79
C SER A 109 14.10 -1.25 2.30
N SER A 110 15.15 -1.34 3.12
CA SER A 110 15.64 -2.58 3.72
C SER A 110 15.80 -2.49 5.23
N PHE A 111 15.45 -3.55 5.99
CA PHE A 111 15.95 -3.72 7.36
C PHE A 111 17.41 -4.20 7.39
N LYS A 112 17.91 -4.74 6.28
CA LYS A 112 19.32 -5.13 6.18
C LYS A 112 20.15 -3.86 5.94
N PRO A 113 21.29 -3.70 6.63
CA PRO A 113 22.18 -2.58 6.38
C PRO A 113 22.60 -2.47 4.92
N VAL A 114 22.50 -1.26 4.37
CA VAL A 114 22.94 -0.89 3.02
C VAL A 114 24.01 0.20 3.17
N ASN A 115 25.19 -0.01 2.60
CA ASN A 115 26.36 0.86 2.82
C ASN A 115 26.18 2.29 2.29
N ASN A 116 25.39 2.46 1.24
CA ASN A 116 25.17 3.71 0.53
C ASN A 116 23.69 4.15 0.59
N ALA A 117 23.01 3.88 1.70
CA ALA A 117 21.65 4.36 1.93
C ALA A 117 21.61 5.89 1.88
N ASP A 118 20.60 6.45 1.20
CA ASP A 118 20.33 7.89 1.19
C ASP A 118 19.79 8.33 2.54
N PHE A 119 18.91 7.52 3.15
CA PHE A 119 18.32 7.77 4.46
C PHE A 119 18.42 6.55 5.36
N ILE A 120 18.50 6.78 6.67
CA ILE A 120 18.35 5.75 7.69
C ILE A 120 17.27 6.21 8.66
N ILE A 121 16.14 5.51 8.66
CA ILE A 121 14.96 5.87 9.43
C ILE A 121 14.80 4.90 10.62
N PRO A 122 14.82 5.39 11.87
CA PRO A 122 14.47 4.57 13.02
C PRO A 122 12.95 4.34 13.04
N VAL A 123 12.52 3.08 13.03
CA VAL A 123 11.11 2.70 13.09
C VAL A 123 10.89 1.79 14.28
N GLU A 124 9.96 2.16 15.16
CA GLU A 124 9.56 1.31 16.28
C GLU A 124 8.59 0.21 15.83
N ILE A 125 8.92 -1.04 16.14
CA ILE A 125 8.13 -2.23 15.88
C ILE A 125 8.16 -3.04 17.17
N ASP A 126 6.99 -3.32 17.76
CA ASP A 126 6.86 -4.07 19.02
C ASP A 126 7.74 -3.55 20.16
N GLY A 127 7.83 -2.22 20.30
CA GLY A 127 8.65 -1.57 21.33
C GLY A 127 10.16 -1.62 21.07
N THR A 128 10.60 -2.19 19.94
CA THR A 128 12.00 -2.23 19.52
C THR A 128 12.22 -1.30 18.34
N VAL A 129 13.27 -0.48 18.41
CA VAL A 129 13.64 0.40 17.30
C VAL A 129 14.50 -0.38 16.30
N HIS A 130 14.04 -0.43 15.06
CA HIS A 130 14.75 -1.01 13.93
C HIS A 130 15.19 0.09 12.97
N GLN A 131 16.40 -0.04 12.43
CA GLN A 131 16.90 0.88 11.40
C GLN A 131 16.42 0.41 10.02
N VAL A 132 15.74 1.30 9.31
CA VAL A 132 15.33 1.09 7.91
C VAL A 132 16.25 1.90 7.02
N TYR A 133 16.94 1.22 6.11
CA TYR A 133 17.87 1.79 5.15
C TYR A 133 17.13 2.04 3.85
N VAL A 134 17.10 3.30 3.40
CA VAL A 134 16.31 3.74 2.24
C VAL A 134 17.25 4.18 1.14
N LEU A 135 17.05 3.62 -0.06
CA LEU A 135 17.67 4.08 -1.30
C LEU A 135 16.67 4.88 -2.12
N LYS A 136 17.12 5.98 -2.71
CA LYS A 136 16.34 6.77 -3.65
C LYS A 136 16.46 6.21 -5.04
N ARG A 137 15.32 6.03 -5.72
CA ARG A 137 15.33 5.73 -7.16
C ARG A 137 16.02 6.88 -7.92
N PRO A 138 16.88 6.59 -8.90
CA PRO A 138 17.46 7.63 -9.75
C PRO A 138 16.40 8.61 -10.27
N HIS A 139 16.78 9.89 -10.38
CA HIS A 139 15.94 10.97 -10.89
C HIS A 139 14.68 11.32 -10.06
N VAL A 140 14.44 10.69 -8.90
CA VAL A 140 13.26 10.95 -8.06
C VAL A 140 13.11 12.43 -7.65
N ASP A 141 14.22 13.12 -7.42
CA ASP A 141 14.24 14.54 -7.05
C ASP A 141 13.71 15.42 -8.21
N GLU A 142 14.18 15.17 -9.43
CA GLU A 142 13.75 15.87 -10.63
C GLU A 142 12.29 15.57 -10.95
N PHE A 143 11.92 14.29 -10.84
CA PHE A 143 10.55 13.81 -11.03
C PHE A 143 9.57 14.49 -10.07
N LEU A 144 9.81 14.42 -8.75
CA LEU A 144 8.89 14.99 -7.76
C LEU A 144 8.77 16.51 -7.87
N LYS A 145 9.87 17.21 -8.14
CA LYS A 145 9.83 18.65 -8.42
C LYS A 145 8.89 18.94 -9.58
N ARG A 146 9.08 18.24 -10.71
CA ARG A 146 8.28 18.47 -11.92
C ARG A 146 6.82 18.08 -11.73
N MET A 147 6.55 16.95 -11.11
CA MET A 147 5.20 16.49 -10.80
C MET A 147 4.45 17.47 -9.88
N GLY A 148 5.13 18.01 -8.86
CA GLY A 148 4.57 18.98 -7.92
C GLY A 148 4.18 20.33 -8.56
N GLU A 149 4.84 20.72 -9.65
CA GLU A 149 4.48 21.89 -10.46
C GLU A 149 3.21 21.62 -11.27
N LEU A 150 3.15 20.46 -11.93
CA LEU A 150 2.12 20.11 -12.92
C LEU A 150 0.79 19.64 -12.31
N PHE A 151 0.84 18.96 -11.16
CA PHE A 151 -0.30 18.20 -10.63
C PHE A 151 -0.66 18.53 -9.18
N GLU A 152 -1.86 18.10 -8.77
CA GLU A 152 -2.17 17.86 -7.36
C GLU A 152 -1.60 16.48 -6.99
N CYS A 153 -0.36 16.42 -6.51
CA CYS A 153 0.25 15.13 -6.16
C CYS A 153 -0.26 14.64 -4.79
N VAL A 154 -0.59 13.37 -4.70
CA VAL A 154 -0.98 12.67 -3.48
C VAL A 154 -0.06 11.48 -3.29
N LEU A 155 0.67 11.44 -2.17
CA LEU A 155 1.35 10.23 -1.77
C LEU A 155 0.29 9.24 -1.30
N PHE A 156 0.23 8.04 -1.88
CA PHE A 156 -0.65 6.99 -1.39
C PHE A 156 0.15 5.69 -1.36
N THR A 157 0.43 5.17 -0.18
CA THR A 157 1.22 3.96 0.03
C THR A 157 0.46 2.94 0.87
N ALA A 158 0.73 1.65 0.65
CA ALA A 158 0.28 0.57 1.53
C ALA A 158 1.16 0.44 2.79
N SER A 159 2.19 1.27 2.96
CA SER A 159 3.04 1.33 4.16
C SER A 159 2.38 2.13 5.29
N LEU A 160 2.89 1.95 6.52
CA LEU A 160 2.43 2.66 7.70
C LEU A 160 3.06 4.06 7.78
N ALA A 161 2.30 5.03 8.31
CA ALA A 161 2.74 6.42 8.50
C ALA A 161 4.06 6.53 9.28
N LYS A 162 4.27 5.70 10.32
CA LYS A 162 5.49 5.68 11.15
C LYS A 162 6.81 5.54 10.36
N TYR A 163 6.73 5.07 9.13
CA TYR A 163 7.84 5.00 8.19
C TYR A 163 7.65 5.94 7.00
N ALA A 164 6.46 5.96 6.40
CA ALA A 164 6.24 6.70 5.16
C ALA A 164 6.31 8.22 5.34
N ASP A 165 5.89 8.75 6.51
CA ASP A 165 6.03 10.16 6.82
C ASP A 165 7.50 10.62 6.85
N PRO A 166 8.39 10.04 7.68
CA PRO A 166 9.77 10.49 7.73
C PRO A 166 10.52 10.30 6.40
N VAL A 167 10.21 9.26 5.62
CA VAL A 167 10.75 9.12 4.26
C VAL A 167 10.25 10.25 3.36
N SER A 168 8.94 10.52 3.35
CA SER A 168 8.35 11.58 2.53
C SER A 168 8.85 12.96 2.92
N ASP A 169 9.11 13.23 4.20
CA ASP A 169 9.65 14.51 4.68
C ASP A 169 11.07 14.77 4.14
N LEU A 170 11.90 13.73 4.03
CA LEU A 170 13.26 13.84 3.50
C LEU A 170 13.27 13.89 1.96
N LEU A 171 12.31 13.21 1.33
CA LEU A 171 12.22 13.10 -0.12
C LEU A 171 11.61 14.35 -0.77
N ASP A 172 10.51 14.87 -0.22
CA ASP A 172 9.73 15.96 -0.83
C ASP A 172 10.24 17.35 -0.43
N LYS A 173 11.31 17.79 -1.09
CA LYS A 173 11.94 19.11 -0.86
C LYS A 173 11.14 20.29 -1.40
N TRP A 174 10.11 20.04 -2.22
CA TRP A 174 9.34 21.08 -2.94
C TRP A 174 7.88 21.18 -2.47
N GLY A 175 7.48 20.36 -1.50
CA GLY A 175 6.08 20.25 -1.08
C GLY A 175 5.17 19.77 -2.21
N ALA A 176 5.68 18.90 -3.09
CA ALA A 176 4.94 18.27 -4.18
C ALA A 176 3.67 17.57 -3.66
N PHE A 177 3.78 16.78 -2.58
CA PHE A 177 2.66 16.05 -2.01
C PHE A 177 1.71 16.98 -1.25
N ARG A 178 0.46 17.07 -1.71
CA ARG A 178 -0.59 17.88 -1.10
C ARG A 178 -1.29 17.17 0.05
N CYS A 179 -1.29 15.84 0.00
CA CYS A 179 -1.85 14.93 0.99
C CYS A 179 -1.04 13.62 0.98
N ARG A 180 -1.03 12.93 2.12
CA ARG A 180 -0.41 11.61 2.29
C ARG A 180 -1.49 10.65 2.80
N LEU A 181 -1.62 9.52 2.13
CA LEU A 181 -2.55 8.45 2.45
C LEU A 181 -1.74 7.17 2.67
N PHE A 182 -2.04 6.47 3.75
CA PHE A 182 -1.27 5.29 4.19
C PHE A 182 -2.13 4.03 4.15
N ARG A 183 -1.62 2.94 4.71
CA ARG A 183 -2.28 1.62 4.77
C ARG A 183 -3.77 1.68 5.14
N GLU A 184 -4.13 2.43 6.18
CA GLU A 184 -5.49 2.57 6.68
C GLU A 184 -6.46 3.21 5.67
N SER A 185 -5.94 3.91 4.66
CA SER A 185 -6.74 4.47 3.56
C SER A 185 -6.98 3.46 2.43
N CYS A 186 -6.18 2.40 2.36
CA CYS A 186 -6.38 1.32 1.38
C CYS A 186 -7.65 0.53 1.68
N VAL A 187 -8.17 -0.16 0.66
CA VAL A 187 -9.18 -1.22 0.81
C VAL A 187 -8.45 -2.55 0.79
N PHE A 188 -8.61 -3.37 1.84
CA PHE A 188 -8.09 -4.72 1.82
C PHE A 188 -9.02 -5.62 1.01
N HIS A 189 -8.59 -6.03 -0.18
CA HIS A 189 -9.39 -6.79 -1.13
C HIS A 189 -8.61 -8.01 -1.62
N ARG A 190 -9.14 -9.22 -1.35
CA ARG A 190 -8.55 -10.50 -1.78
C ARG A 190 -7.06 -10.63 -1.43
N GLY A 191 -6.69 -10.23 -0.22
CA GLY A 191 -5.31 -10.32 0.27
C GLY A 191 -4.37 -9.21 -0.21
N ASN A 192 -4.88 -8.20 -0.92
CA ASN A 192 -4.10 -7.06 -1.42
C ASN A 192 -4.62 -5.74 -0.85
N TYR A 193 -3.73 -4.79 -0.65
CA TYR A 193 -4.10 -3.41 -0.35
C TYR A 193 -4.37 -2.67 -1.67
N VAL A 194 -5.63 -2.29 -1.89
CA VAL A 194 -6.09 -1.62 -3.11
C VAL A 194 -6.33 -0.14 -2.84
N LYS A 195 -5.80 0.72 -3.71
CA LYS A 195 -5.97 2.17 -3.70
C LYS A 195 -7.19 2.53 -4.53
N ASP A 196 -8.36 2.44 -3.91
CA ASP A 196 -9.63 2.76 -4.57
C ASP A 196 -9.75 4.27 -4.85
N LEU A 197 -9.47 4.66 -6.10
CA LEU A 197 -9.45 6.05 -6.56
C LEU A 197 -10.82 6.74 -6.46
N SER A 198 -11.93 5.98 -6.46
CA SER A 198 -13.29 6.53 -6.31
C SER A 198 -13.50 7.19 -4.94
N ARG A 199 -12.69 6.80 -3.94
CA ARG A 199 -12.75 7.35 -2.58
C ARG A 199 -12.01 8.68 -2.43
N LEU A 200 -11.25 9.13 -3.42
CA LEU A 200 -10.46 10.36 -3.33
C LEU A 200 -11.32 11.63 -3.27
N GLY A 201 -12.54 11.61 -3.83
CA GLY A 201 -13.32 12.83 -4.02
C GLY A 201 -12.73 13.72 -5.11
N ARG A 202 -12.29 13.10 -6.21
CA ARG A 202 -11.81 13.74 -7.44
C ARG A 202 -12.54 13.10 -8.63
N ASP A 203 -12.72 13.84 -9.71
CA ASP A 203 -13.26 13.29 -10.95
C ASP A 203 -12.24 12.31 -11.55
N LEU A 204 -12.65 11.06 -11.79
CA LEU A 204 -11.78 10.02 -12.34
C LEU A 204 -11.23 10.36 -13.74
N ASN A 205 -11.90 11.21 -14.52
CA ASN A 205 -11.37 11.72 -15.78
C ASN A 205 -10.13 12.62 -15.59
N LYS A 206 -9.87 13.05 -14.34
CA LYS A 206 -8.76 13.90 -13.93
C LYS A 206 -7.96 13.26 -12.78
N VAL A 207 -7.94 11.92 -12.69
CA VAL A 207 -7.13 11.17 -11.73
C VAL A 207 -6.21 10.18 -12.45
N ILE A 208 -4.95 10.13 -12.04
CA ILE A 208 -3.96 9.17 -12.49
C ILE A 208 -3.34 8.48 -11.28
N ILE A 209 -2.94 7.23 -11.41
CA ILE A 209 -2.12 6.52 -10.41
C ILE A 209 -0.82 6.00 -11.03
N ILE A 210 0.29 6.18 -10.30
CA ILE A 210 1.61 5.63 -10.61
C ILE A 210 1.97 4.68 -9.49
N ASP A 211 2.11 3.41 -9.82
CA ASP A 211 2.31 2.34 -8.84
C ASP A 211 2.90 1.13 -9.57
N ASN A 212 3.91 0.51 -8.95
CA ASN A 212 4.60 -0.64 -9.54
C ASN A 212 3.80 -1.94 -9.43
N SER A 213 2.73 -1.98 -8.64
CA SER A 213 1.91 -3.16 -8.40
C SER A 213 0.53 -3.03 -9.05
N PRO A 214 0.22 -3.82 -10.10
CA PRO A 214 -1.10 -3.87 -10.70
C PRO A 214 -2.26 -4.19 -9.75
N ALA A 215 -1.97 -4.91 -8.66
CA ALA A 215 -2.97 -5.21 -7.65
C ALA A 215 -3.45 -3.93 -6.91
N SER A 216 -2.58 -2.93 -6.77
CA SER A 216 -2.89 -1.67 -6.08
C SER A 216 -4.00 -0.87 -6.78
N TYR A 217 -4.10 -0.95 -8.10
CA TYR A 217 -5.08 -0.22 -8.91
C TYR A 217 -6.06 -1.14 -9.64
N ILE A 218 -6.30 -2.34 -9.12
CA ILE A 218 -7.16 -3.34 -9.76
C ILE A 218 -8.59 -2.85 -10.05
N PHE A 219 -9.11 -1.88 -9.29
CA PHE A 219 -10.42 -1.26 -9.53
C PHE A 219 -10.39 -0.16 -10.59
N HIS A 220 -9.22 0.42 -10.88
CA HIS A 220 -9.05 1.56 -11.79
C HIS A 220 -7.85 1.36 -12.73
N PRO A 221 -7.77 0.22 -13.45
CA PRO A 221 -6.65 -0.03 -14.36
C PRO A 221 -6.58 1.02 -15.46
N ASP A 222 -7.73 1.62 -15.81
CA ASP A 222 -7.83 2.65 -16.83
C ASP A 222 -7.16 3.98 -16.45
N ASN A 223 -6.91 4.22 -15.16
CA ASN A 223 -6.25 5.41 -14.63
C ASN A 223 -4.75 5.21 -14.39
N ALA A 224 -4.22 4.01 -14.60
CA ALA A 224 -2.86 3.67 -14.21
C ALA A 224 -1.83 4.03 -15.29
N VAL A 225 -0.71 4.56 -14.83
CA VAL A 225 0.58 4.58 -15.53
C VAL A 225 1.46 3.55 -14.81
N PRO A 226 1.63 2.34 -15.39
CA PRO A 226 2.50 1.33 -14.80
C PRO A 226 3.95 1.83 -14.76
N VAL A 227 4.68 1.39 -13.74
CA VAL A 227 6.11 1.64 -13.57
C VAL A 227 6.76 0.33 -13.13
N ALA A 228 7.99 0.06 -13.54
CA ALA A 228 8.72 -1.10 -13.04
C ALA A 228 9.06 -0.93 -11.55
N SER A 229 9.04 -2.06 -10.83
CA SER A 229 9.57 -2.11 -9.47
C SER A 229 11.07 -1.83 -9.49
N TRP A 230 11.50 -0.91 -8.63
CA TRP A 230 12.90 -0.54 -8.47
C TRP A 230 13.43 -0.96 -7.10
N PHE A 231 14.69 -1.40 -7.07
CA PHE A 231 15.34 -1.91 -5.86
C PHE A 231 16.69 -1.22 -5.61
N ASP A 232 17.64 -1.37 -6.54
CA ASP A 232 19.00 -0.85 -6.37
C ASP A 232 19.73 -0.52 -7.69
N ASP A 233 19.05 -0.64 -8.84
CA ASP A 233 19.65 -0.34 -10.14
C ASP A 233 19.84 1.18 -10.32
N MET A 234 21.07 1.65 -10.14
CA MET A 234 21.41 3.07 -10.29
C MET A 234 21.48 3.54 -11.75
N SER A 235 21.32 2.63 -12.73
CA SER A 235 21.20 2.97 -14.15
C SER A 235 19.75 3.17 -14.61
N ASP A 236 18.78 2.93 -13.72
CA ASP A 236 17.36 3.19 -13.96
C ASP A 236 17.11 4.65 -14.38
N THR A 237 16.31 4.84 -15.44
CA THR A 237 15.90 6.16 -15.94
C THR A 237 14.39 6.31 -15.98
N GLU A 238 13.61 5.35 -15.47
CA GLU A 238 12.17 5.28 -15.75
C GLU A 238 11.43 6.52 -15.25
N LEU A 239 11.76 7.03 -14.06
CA LEU A 239 11.17 8.27 -13.55
C LEU A 239 11.49 9.48 -14.43
N LEU A 240 12.71 9.56 -14.96
CA LEU A 240 13.11 10.63 -15.88
C LEU A 240 12.35 10.52 -17.21
N ASP A 241 12.28 9.30 -17.76
CA ASP A 241 11.66 9.01 -19.05
C ASP A 241 10.14 9.19 -19.02
N LEU A 242 9.52 9.08 -17.85
CA LEU A 242 8.10 9.35 -17.63
C LEU A 242 7.75 10.85 -17.61
N ILE A 243 8.69 11.75 -17.33
CA ILE A 243 8.40 13.20 -17.24
C ILE A 243 7.76 13.75 -18.51
N PRO A 244 8.30 13.53 -19.74
CA PRO A 244 7.68 14.03 -20.96
C PRO A 244 6.27 13.47 -21.19
N PHE A 245 5.98 12.26 -20.71
CA PHE A 245 4.64 11.69 -20.79
C PHE A 245 3.67 12.39 -19.84
N PHE A 246 4.09 12.65 -18.60
CA PHE A 246 3.31 13.41 -17.64
C PHE A 246 3.07 14.86 -18.07
N GLU A 247 4.03 15.50 -18.73
CA GLU A 247 3.82 16.83 -19.32
C GLU A 247 2.77 16.88 -20.42
N ARG A 248 2.56 15.76 -21.15
CA ARG A 248 1.45 15.64 -22.10
C ARG A 248 0.13 15.44 -21.37
N LEU A 249 0.11 14.55 -20.38
CA LEU A 249 -1.08 14.28 -19.55
C LEU A 249 -1.56 15.53 -18.81
N SER A 250 -0.66 16.39 -18.31
CA SER A 250 -1.04 17.59 -17.56
C SER A 250 -1.87 18.60 -18.37
N LYS A 251 -1.95 18.45 -19.69
CA LYS A 251 -2.61 19.38 -20.61
C LYS A 251 -3.97 18.87 -21.11
N VAL A 252 -4.38 17.66 -20.75
CA VAL A 252 -5.63 17.07 -21.24
C VAL A 252 -6.80 17.25 -20.28
N ASP A 253 -8.00 17.28 -20.84
CA ASP A 253 -9.24 17.33 -20.08
C ASP A 253 -9.74 15.98 -19.59
N ASP A 254 -9.42 14.93 -20.33
CA ASP A 254 -9.72 13.56 -19.97
C ASP A 254 -8.45 12.73 -20.13
N VAL A 255 -7.97 12.17 -19.01
CA VAL A 255 -6.75 11.33 -18.99
C VAL A 255 -6.89 10.09 -19.86
N TYR A 256 -8.11 9.57 -20.05
CA TYR A 256 -8.35 8.38 -20.87
C TYR A 256 -8.05 8.59 -22.36
N ALA A 257 -8.09 9.85 -22.84
CA ALA A 257 -7.73 10.17 -24.21
C ALA A 257 -6.26 9.82 -24.54
N VAL A 258 -5.39 9.87 -23.53
CA VAL A 258 -3.95 9.59 -23.66
C VAL A 258 -3.61 8.19 -23.14
N LEU A 259 -4.14 7.81 -21.97
CA LEU A 259 -3.79 6.53 -21.33
C LEU A 259 -4.19 5.32 -22.18
N LYS A 260 -5.31 5.38 -22.91
CA LYS A 260 -5.71 4.31 -23.84
C LYS A 260 -4.74 4.13 -25.00
N GLN A 261 -4.22 5.22 -25.55
CA GLN A 261 -3.25 5.19 -26.66
C GLN A 261 -1.89 4.66 -26.20
N HIS A 262 -1.48 5.02 -24.98
CA HIS A 262 -0.22 4.58 -24.41
C HIS A 262 -0.17 3.05 -24.25
N ARG A 263 -1.26 2.43 -23.77
CA ARG A 263 -1.33 0.96 -23.62
C ARG A 263 -1.30 0.18 -24.93
N THR A 264 -1.67 0.80 -26.04
CA THR A 264 -1.57 0.14 -27.35
C THR A 264 -0.19 0.24 -27.97
N ALA A 265 0.67 1.12 -27.44
CA ALA A 265 2.01 1.40 -27.96
C ALA A 265 3.16 0.78 -27.13
N SER A 266 2.89 0.45 -25.87
CA SER A 266 3.78 -0.27 -24.95
C SER A 266 3.53 -1.77 -24.99
#